data_AF-A0A0F9W7M0-F1
#
_entry.id   AF-A0A0F9W7M0-F1
#
_cell.length_a   1.000
_cell.length_b   1.000
_cell.length_c   1.000
_cell.angle_alpha   90.00
_cell.angle_beta   90.00
_cell.angle_gamma   90.00
#
_symmetry.space_group_name_H-M   'P 1'
#
loop_
_entity.id
_entity.type
_entity.pdbx_description
1 polymer ?
#
loop_
_entity_poly.entity_id
_entity_poly.type
_entity_poly.pdbx_seq_one_letter_code
_entity_poly.pdbx_strand_id
1 'polypeptide(L)'
;MREIKFRAHDPVTNKLFQPSEIIFHVEKDGHIWVNSPIGIFTPDAVPNYINLKDKNGVEIYEGDIARCEESSVRSPLYDRYATHFKVEYAYGIFYLRGDTHVLHPFRDYAWGSIEVIGNIYENPELVENTK
;
A
#
# COMPACT_ATOMS: atom_id res chain seq x y z
N MET A 1 -19.01 2.90 -8.67
CA MET A 1 -18.96 2.87 -7.19
C MET A 1 -17.66 2.18 -6.82
N ARG A 2 -16.86 2.74 -5.90
CA ARG A 2 -15.59 2.16 -5.46
C ARG A 2 -15.86 1.01 -4.48
N GLU A 3 -15.20 -0.14 -4.63
CA GLU A 3 -15.24 -1.22 -3.65
C GLU A 3 -14.46 -0.82 -2.40
N ILE A 4 -15.03 -1.08 -1.22
CA ILE A 4 -14.38 -0.82 0.06
C ILE A 4 -13.97 -2.17 0.64
N LYS A 5 -12.66 -2.42 0.70
CA LYS A 5 -12.05 -3.64 1.25
C LYS A 5 -10.83 -3.25 2.06
N PHE A 6 -10.58 -4.01 3.12
CA PHE A 6 -9.47 -3.77 4.01
C PHE A 6 -8.72 -5.07 4.28
N ARG A 7 -7.42 -4.94 4.55
CA ARG A 7 -6.65 -5.93 5.31
C ARG A 7 -6.44 -5.39 6.71
N ALA A 8 -6.03 -6.24 7.64
CA ALA A 8 -5.55 -5.81 8.94
C ALA A 8 -4.23 -6.53 9.24
N HIS A 9 -3.31 -5.81 9.87
CA HIS A 9 -2.02 -6.32 10.33
C HIS A 9 -2.13 -6.80 11.76
N ASP A 10 -1.82 -8.07 11.99
CA ASP A 10 -1.66 -8.61 13.33
C ASP A 10 -0.21 -8.42 13.79
N PRO A 11 0.06 -7.55 14.78
CA PRO A 11 1.41 -7.27 15.25
C PRO A 11 2.04 -8.46 15.99
N VAL A 12 1.25 -9.44 16.44
CA VAL A 12 1.75 -10.63 17.15
C VAL A 12 2.32 -11.63 16.16
N THR A 13 1.60 -11.92 15.08
CA THR A 13 2.04 -12.87 14.06
C THR A 13 2.82 -12.23 12.92
N ASN A 14 2.81 -10.89 12.86
CA ASN A 14 3.34 -10.08 11.78
C ASN A 14 2.79 -10.45 10.40
N LYS A 15 1.48 -10.72 10.32
CA LYS A 15 0.80 -11.12 9.08
C LYS A 15 -0.39 -10.23 8.76
N LEU A 16 -0.66 -10.09 7.46
CA LEU A 16 -1.90 -9.48 6.99
C LEU A 16 -2.98 -10.54 6.84
N PHE A 17 -4.21 -10.20 7.22
CA PHE A 17 -5.39 -11.03 7.00
C PHE A 17 -6.56 -10.17 6.52
N GLN A 18 -7.56 -10.82 5.93
CA GLN A 18 -8.82 -10.17 5.57
C GLN A 18 -9.81 -10.34 6.74
N PRO A 19 -10.14 -9.27 7.47
CA PRO A 19 -11.15 -9.34 8.52
C PRO A 19 -12.54 -9.56 7.92
N SER A 20 -13.38 -10.34 8.60
CA SER A 20 -14.79 -10.48 8.26
C SER A 20 -15.61 -9.24 8.61
N GLU A 21 -15.14 -8.44 9.58
CA GLU A 21 -15.77 -7.22 10.05
C GLU A 21 -14.69 -6.24 10.56
N ILE A 22 -14.92 -4.95 10.27
CA ILE A 22 -14.15 -3.81 10.77
C ILE A 22 -15.13 -2.76 11.28
N ILE A 23 -14.91 -2.29 12.50
CA ILE A 23 -15.68 -1.22 13.13
C ILE A 23 -14.74 -0.09 13.52
N PHE A 24 -14.98 1.11 12.97
CA PHE A 24 -14.28 2.32 13.36
C PHE A 24 -14.96 2.96 14.56
N HIS A 25 -14.21 3.09 15.67
CA HIS A 25 -14.64 3.81 16.86
C HIS A 25 -13.95 5.16 16.89
N VAL A 26 -14.75 6.23 16.99
CA VAL A 26 -14.23 7.60 17.14
C VAL A 26 -14.55 8.07 18.55
N GLU A 27 -13.51 8.37 19.32
CA GLU A 27 -13.62 8.90 20.66
C GLU A 27 -13.96 10.40 20.66
N LYS A 28 -14.37 10.92 21.82
CA LYS A 28 -14.76 12.33 21.96
C LYS A 28 -13.60 13.31 21.74
N ASP A 29 -12.38 12.88 21.99
CA ASP A 29 -11.15 13.63 21.73
C ASP A 29 -10.65 13.50 20.28
N GLY A 30 -11.35 12.72 19.44
CA GLY A 30 -11.02 12.50 18.05
C GLY A 30 -10.07 11.34 17.80
N HIS A 31 -9.65 10.58 18.83
CA HIS A 31 -8.90 9.35 18.62
C HIS A 31 -9.76 8.30 17.90
N ILE A 32 -9.14 7.56 16.98
CA ILE A 32 -9.80 6.53 16.18
C ILE A 32 -9.16 5.18 16.46
N TRP A 33 -10.00 4.19 16.76
CA TRP A 33 -9.62 2.80 16.91
C TRP A 33 -10.38 1.93 15.92
N VAL A 34 -9.78 0.82 15.51
CA VAL A 34 -10.41 -0.17 14.66
C VAL A 34 -10.60 -1.47 15.43
N ASN A 35 -11.86 -1.87 15.61
CA ASN A 35 -12.21 -3.15 16.19
C ASN A 35 -12.48 -4.18 15.10
N SER A 36 -11.97 -5.38 15.31
CA SER A 36 -12.19 -6.56 14.46
C SER A 36 -12.31 -7.81 15.35
N PRO A 37 -12.90 -8.93 14.88
CA PRO A 37 -12.98 -10.16 15.67
C PRO A 37 -11.65 -10.70 16.20
N ILE A 38 -10.53 -10.24 15.65
CA ILE A 38 -9.21 -10.69 16.09
C ILE A 38 -8.41 -9.66 16.92
N GLY A 39 -8.95 -8.45 17.16
CA GLY A 39 -8.23 -7.45 17.94
C GLY A 39 -8.67 -6.00 17.74
N ILE A 40 -7.97 -5.12 18.45
CA ILE A 40 -8.08 -3.67 18.36
C ILE A 40 -6.81 -3.14 17.70
N PHE A 41 -6.97 -2.31 16.68
CA PHE A 41 -5.89 -1.81 15.85
C PHE A 41 -5.94 -0.28 15.77
N THR A 42 -4.82 0.32 15.41
CA THR A 42 -4.81 1.70 14.91
C THR A 42 -5.27 1.70 13.43
N PRO A 43 -5.85 2.80 12.91
CA PRO A 43 -6.29 2.86 11.51
C PRO A 43 -5.19 2.55 10.50
N ASP A 44 -3.96 2.94 10.81
CA ASP A 44 -2.72 2.71 10.08
C ASP A 44 -2.30 1.24 10.03
N ALA A 45 -2.87 0.36 10.85
CA ALA A 45 -2.71 -1.09 10.76
C ALA A 45 -3.80 -1.77 9.91
N VAL A 46 -4.66 -0.99 9.23
CA VAL A 46 -5.81 -1.49 8.45
C VAL A 46 -5.76 -0.96 7.01
N PRO A 47 -4.88 -1.51 6.15
CA PRO A 47 -4.69 -0.97 4.81
C PRO A 47 -5.91 -1.15 3.91
N ASN A 48 -6.20 -0.14 3.11
CA ASN A 48 -7.37 -0.08 2.22
C ASN A 48 -7.04 -0.51 0.78
N TYR A 49 -7.95 -1.23 0.14
CA TYR A 49 -7.88 -1.58 -1.28
C TYR A 49 -7.99 -0.33 -2.16
N ILE A 50 -7.00 -0.09 -3.02
CA ILE A 50 -6.96 1.11 -3.85
C ILE A 50 -7.82 1.01 -5.11
N ASN A 51 -8.56 -0.10 -5.29
CA ASN A 51 -9.39 -0.38 -6.47
C ASN A 51 -8.61 -0.63 -7.76
N LEU A 52 -7.34 -1.04 -7.63
CA LEU A 52 -6.50 -1.44 -8.74
C LEU A 52 -5.97 -2.86 -8.50
N LYS A 53 -5.78 -3.57 -9.60
CA LYS A 53 -5.09 -4.86 -9.61
C LYS A 53 -3.77 -4.73 -10.36
N ASP A 54 -2.78 -5.48 -9.91
CA ASP A 54 -1.50 -5.58 -10.58
C ASP A 54 -1.59 -6.44 -11.86
N LYS A 55 -0.46 -6.65 -12.54
CA LYS A 55 -0.39 -7.44 -13.79
C LYS A 55 -0.80 -8.91 -13.61
N ASN A 56 -0.73 -9.43 -12.38
CA ASN A 56 -1.07 -10.81 -12.03
C ASN A 56 -2.51 -10.92 -11.50
N GLY A 57 -3.27 -9.81 -11.49
CA GLY A 57 -4.64 -9.78 -10.99
C GLY A 57 -4.75 -9.70 -9.46
N VAL A 58 -3.64 -9.45 -8.76
CA VAL A 58 -3.60 -9.26 -7.31
C VAL A 58 -4.14 -7.88 -6.98
N GLU A 59 -5.08 -7.81 -6.04
CA GLU A 59 -5.60 -6.54 -5.52
C GLU A 59 -4.50 -5.76 -4.78
N ILE A 60 -4.36 -4.48 -5.12
CA ILE A 60 -3.35 -3.58 -4.53
C ILE A 60 -3.96 -2.82 -3.35
N TYR A 61 -3.28 -2.84 -2.21
CA TYR A 61 -3.67 -2.16 -0.98
C TYR A 61 -2.66 -1.07 -0.62
N GLU A 62 -3.07 -0.13 0.24
CA GLU A 62 -2.13 0.77 0.91
C GLU A 62 -0.99 -0.02 1.59
N GLY A 63 0.23 0.50 1.56
CA GLY A 63 1.38 -0.18 2.16
C GLY A 63 1.89 -1.42 1.40
N ASP A 64 1.25 -1.83 0.29
CA ASP A 64 1.85 -2.81 -0.61
C ASP A 64 3.15 -2.24 -1.23
N ILE A 65 4.08 -3.14 -1.54
CA ILE A 65 5.34 -2.86 -2.21
C ILE A 65 5.25 -3.42 -3.61
N ALA A 66 5.34 -2.56 -4.60
CA ALA A 66 5.23 -2.90 -6.00
C ALA A 66 6.57 -2.75 -6.73
N ARG A 67 6.85 -3.69 -7.62
CA ARG A 67 7.88 -3.57 -8.65
C ARG A 67 7.24 -3.07 -9.92
N CYS A 68 7.89 -2.11 -10.57
CA CYS A 68 7.50 -1.64 -11.88
C CYS A 68 8.51 -2.10 -12.92
N GLU A 69 8.11 -2.99 -13.82
CA GLU A 69 8.93 -3.33 -14.99
C GLU A 69 8.99 -2.11 -15.92
N GLU A 70 10.20 -1.79 -16.36
CA GLU A 70 10.59 -0.63 -17.15
C GLU A 70 9.43 -0.03 -17.98
N SER A 71 8.77 1.00 -17.45
CA SER A 71 7.87 1.78 -18.29
C SER A 71 8.75 2.53 -19.28
N SER A 72 8.31 2.62 -20.53
CA SER A 72 8.94 3.42 -21.59
C SER A 72 9.05 4.92 -21.26
N VAL A 73 8.72 5.33 -20.04
CA VAL A 73 8.93 6.67 -19.48
C VAL A 73 10.39 6.79 -19.03
N ARG A 74 11.30 6.78 -20.02
CA ARG A 74 12.65 7.31 -19.87
C ARG A 74 12.55 8.82 -19.68
N SER A 75 12.22 9.26 -18.47
CA SER A 75 12.50 10.64 -18.08
C SER A 75 13.72 10.67 -17.16
N PRO A 76 14.71 11.54 -17.41
CA PRO A 76 15.93 11.65 -16.62
C PRO A 76 15.69 12.08 -15.15
N LEU A 77 14.43 12.40 -14.80
CA LEU A 77 13.96 12.68 -13.44
C LEU A 77 13.40 11.45 -12.73
N TYR A 78 13.21 10.33 -13.44
CA TYR A 78 12.67 9.12 -12.86
C TYR A 78 13.81 8.34 -12.21
N ASP A 79 13.51 7.83 -11.04
CA ASP A 79 14.39 7.05 -10.20
C ASP A 79 14.87 5.82 -10.99
N ARG A 80 16.01 5.94 -11.67
CA ARG A 80 16.61 4.85 -12.48
C ARG A 80 17.07 3.67 -11.61
N TYR A 81 16.93 3.79 -10.29
CA TYR A 81 17.45 2.84 -9.31
C TYR A 81 16.39 2.31 -8.35
N ALA A 82 15.26 3.00 -8.13
CA ALA A 82 14.16 2.44 -7.34
C ALA A 82 13.59 1.20 -8.04
N THR A 83 13.85 0.05 -7.43
CA THR A 83 13.38 -1.27 -7.86
C THR A 83 12.06 -1.65 -7.18
N HIS A 84 11.73 -0.97 -6.09
CA HIS A 84 10.60 -1.22 -5.21
C HIS A 84 9.91 0.10 -4.88
N PHE A 85 8.58 0.13 -4.95
CA PHE A 85 7.78 1.32 -4.69
C PHE A 85 6.71 1.00 -3.67
N LYS A 86 6.58 1.83 -2.64
CA LYS A 86 5.50 1.70 -1.65
C LYS A 86 4.23 2.38 -2.14
N VAL A 87 3.10 1.72 -2.01
CA VAL A 87 1.77 2.30 -2.29
C VAL A 87 1.37 3.20 -1.12
N GLU A 88 1.14 4.49 -1.40
CA GLU A 88 0.81 5.49 -0.38
C GLU A 88 -0.33 6.40 -0.86
N TYR A 89 -1.18 6.83 0.08
CA TYR A 89 -2.19 7.85 -0.17
C TYR A 89 -1.67 9.21 0.31
N ALA A 90 -1.63 10.19 -0.59
CA ALA A 90 -1.27 11.56 -0.26
C ALA A 90 -2.04 12.51 -1.19
N TYR A 91 -2.23 13.77 -0.80
CA TYR A 91 -2.79 14.81 -1.68
C TYR A 91 -4.09 14.43 -2.44
N GLY A 92 -4.91 13.53 -1.87
CA GLY A 92 -6.17 13.10 -2.47
C GLY A 92 -6.09 11.93 -3.46
N ILE A 93 -4.91 11.38 -3.75
CA ILE A 93 -4.76 10.23 -4.67
C ILE A 93 -3.72 9.22 -4.18
N PHE A 94 -3.74 8.02 -4.78
CA PHE A 94 -2.74 6.98 -4.54
C PHE A 94 -1.53 7.16 -5.45
N TYR A 95 -0.34 6.94 -4.90
CA TYR A 95 0.93 7.01 -5.61
C TYR A 95 1.83 5.84 -5.25
N LEU A 96 2.80 5.61 -6.12
CA LEU A 96 3.97 4.77 -5.91
C LEU A 96 5.10 5.67 -5.43
N ARG A 97 5.54 5.48 -4.18
CA ARG A 97 6.64 6.21 -3.57
C ARG A 97 7.92 5.38 -3.67
N GLY A 98 8.89 5.90 -4.43
CA GLY A 98 10.24 5.36 -4.50
C GLY A 98 11.20 6.07 -3.54
N ASP A 99 12.50 5.84 -3.73
CA ASP A 99 13.57 6.23 -2.81
C ASP A 99 13.81 7.75 -2.82
N THR A 100 13.66 8.39 -3.98
CA THR A 100 14.00 9.81 -4.20
C THR A 100 12.93 10.82 -3.73
N HIS A 101 12.01 10.43 -2.85
CA HIS A 101 10.84 11.24 -2.43
C HIS A 101 9.91 11.70 -3.57
N VAL A 102 10.12 11.21 -4.79
CA VAL A 102 9.24 11.47 -5.92
C VAL A 102 8.00 10.58 -5.80
N LEU A 103 6.82 11.20 -5.89
CA LEU A 103 5.54 10.50 -5.92
C LEU A 103 5.17 10.20 -7.37
N HIS A 104 4.99 8.93 -7.71
CA HIS A 104 4.62 8.50 -9.05
C HIS A 104 3.14 8.11 -9.11
N PRO A 105 2.29 8.85 -9.84
CA PRO A 105 0.91 8.46 -10.07
C PRO A 105 0.83 7.09 -10.73
N PHE A 106 -0.15 6.27 -10.37
CA PHE A 106 -0.40 4.98 -11.03
C PHE A 106 -0.64 5.11 -12.54
N ARG A 107 -1.16 6.26 -13.00
CA ARG A 107 -1.40 6.55 -14.43
C ARG A 107 -0.11 6.60 -15.25
N ASP A 108 1.03 6.87 -14.62
CA ASP A 108 2.30 7.05 -15.34
C ASP A 108 2.96 5.70 -15.69
N TYR A 109 2.39 4.59 -15.21
CA TYR A 109 2.79 3.23 -15.54
C TYR A 109 1.77 2.60 -16.50
N ALA A 110 2.27 1.82 -17.46
CA ALA A 110 1.40 1.04 -18.33
C ALA A 110 0.64 0.00 -17.49
N TRP A 111 -0.68 -0.11 -17.68
CA TRP A 111 -1.47 -1.21 -17.10
C TRP A 111 -0.85 -2.54 -17.53
N GLY A 112 -0.12 -3.18 -16.62
CA GLY A 112 0.63 -4.42 -16.90
C GLY A 112 2.10 -4.40 -16.46
N SER A 113 2.67 -3.24 -16.11
CA SER A 113 4.06 -3.17 -15.61
C SER A 113 4.19 -3.26 -14.10
N ILE A 114 3.09 -3.11 -13.36
CA ILE A 114 3.06 -3.11 -11.90
C ILE A 114 2.85 -4.54 -11.39
N GLU A 115 3.67 -4.97 -10.45
CA GLU A 115 3.56 -6.25 -9.75
C GLU A 115 3.72 -6.03 -8.26
N VAL A 116 2.76 -6.49 -7.44
CA VAL A 116 2.91 -6.48 -5.99
C VAL A 116 3.86 -7.62 -5.60
N ILE A 117 4.90 -7.28 -4.85
CA ILE A 117 5.97 -8.22 -4.45
C ILE A 117 6.13 -8.35 -2.94
N GLY A 118 5.35 -7.59 -2.16
CA GLY A 118 5.34 -7.64 -0.71
C GLY A 118 4.52 -6.51 -0.11
N ASN A 119 4.64 -6.29 1.19
CA ASN A 119 4.06 -5.14 1.89
C ASN A 119 4.96 -4.71 3.05
N ILE A 120 4.74 -3.51 3.57
CA ILE A 120 5.57 -2.92 4.64
C ILE A 120 5.56 -3.70 5.96
N TYR A 121 4.60 -4.60 6.17
CA TYR A 121 4.46 -5.36 7.42
C TYR A 121 5.18 -6.72 7.32
N GLU A 122 4.90 -7.48 6.27
CA GLU A 122 5.44 -8.83 6.07
C GLU A 122 6.83 -8.82 5.40
N ASN A 123 7.18 -7.74 4.71
CA ASN A 123 8.43 -7.60 3.95
C ASN A 123 9.15 -6.26 4.23
N PRO A 124 9.45 -5.92 5.49
CA PRO A 124 10.13 -4.66 5.83
C PRO A 124 11.49 -4.52 5.13
N GLU A 125 12.19 -5.62 4.84
CA GLU A 125 13.48 -5.66 4.16
C GLU A 125 13.44 -5.06 2.74
N LEU A 126 12.27 -5.06 2.09
CA LEU A 126 12.07 -4.46 0.77
C LEU A 126 12.01 -2.92 0.84
N VAL A 127 11.92 -2.36 2.05
CA VAL A 127 11.92 -0.91 2.35
C VAL A 127 13.18 -0.52 3.14
N GLU A 128 13.95 -1.46 3.69
CA GLU A 128 15.11 -1.14 4.55
C GLU A 128 16.41 -0.85 3.78
N ASN A 129 16.49 -1.14 2.48
CA ASN A 129 17.60 -0.66 1.63
C ASN A 129 17.45 0.82 1.21
N THR A 130 16.53 1.55 1.83
CA THR A 130 16.20 2.96 1.56
C THR A 130 16.78 3.90 2.63
N LYS A 131 18.06 3.74 2.98
CA LYS A 131 18.84 4.67 3.81
C LYS A 131 20.07 5.19 3.08
#